data_AF-D5CPD3-F1
#
_entry.id   AF-D5CPD3-F1
#
_cell.length_a   1.000
_cell.length_b   1.000
_cell.length_c   1.000
_cell.angle_alpha   90.00
_cell.angle_beta   90.00
_cell.angle_gamma   90.00
#
_symmetry.space_group_name_H-M   'P 1'
#
loop_
_entity.id
_entity.type
_entity.pdbx_description
1 polymer ?
#
loop_
_entity_poly.entity_id
_entity_poly.type
_entity_poly.pdbx_seq_one_letter_code
_entity_poly.pdbx_strand_id
1 'polypeptide(L)'
;MATVVFYEKPGCGNNTKQKVWLAASGHTVLAKNLLTEKWSAVRLRPFFGTLPVAQWFNPSAPRVKSGEVDPAAVDAHTALEMMIAEPLLIRRPLMEVDGEFRAGFDAKAVDAWIGLNDSQPKDEPCPSGQARFPHPNPLPEGEGTSAALRAISNPCHRSEPCPAPKESHHA
;
A
#
# COMPACT_ATOMS: atom_id res chain seq x y z
N MET A 1 -12.18 -29.75 -10.07
CA MET A 1 -11.12 -29.64 -9.04
C MET A 1 -9.85 -29.16 -9.71
N ALA A 2 -9.26 -28.07 -9.23
CA ALA A 2 -8.07 -27.47 -9.81
C ALA A 2 -7.01 -27.23 -8.71
N THR A 3 -5.73 -27.20 -9.07
CA THR A 3 -4.64 -26.94 -8.13
C THR A 3 -4.17 -25.50 -8.28
N VAL A 4 -4.45 -24.68 -7.28
CA VAL A 4 -4.15 -23.25 -7.26
C VAL A 4 -2.88 -23.00 -6.46
N VAL A 5 -1.80 -22.61 -7.12
CA VAL A 5 -0.61 -22.07 -6.44
C VAL A 5 -0.87 -20.62 -6.12
N PHE A 6 -0.98 -20.31 -4.83
CA PHE A 6 -1.42 -19.02 -4.33
C PHE A 6 -0.26 -18.29 -3.65
N TYR A 7 0.34 -17.32 -4.34
CA TYR A 7 1.44 -16.52 -3.81
C TYR A 7 0.90 -15.33 -3.03
N GLU A 8 1.19 -15.32 -1.73
CA GLU A 8 0.74 -14.29 -0.80
C GLU A 8 1.85 -13.77 0.11
N LYS A 9 1.56 -12.68 0.82
CA LYS A 9 2.31 -12.33 2.02
C LYS A 9 1.61 -12.98 3.21
N PRO A 10 2.28 -13.83 4.01
CA PRO A 10 1.68 -14.42 5.19
C PRO A 10 1.17 -13.34 6.16
N GLY A 11 0.05 -13.61 6.83
CA GLY A 11 -0.60 -12.70 7.76
C GLY A 11 -1.55 -11.67 7.14
N CYS A 12 -1.90 -11.80 5.85
CA CYS A 12 -2.91 -10.96 5.22
C CYS A 12 -4.31 -11.59 5.35
N GLY A 13 -5.19 -11.00 6.17
CA GLY A 13 -6.53 -11.52 6.42
C GLY A 13 -7.42 -11.65 5.17
N ASN A 14 -7.28 -10.71 4.21
CA ASN A 14 -8.02 -10.77 2.95
C ASN A 14 -7.65 -12.01 2.11
N ASN A 15 -6.35 -12.32 2.05
CA ASN A 15 -5.87 -13.49 1.33
C ASN A 15 -6.29 -14.79 2.03
N THR A 16 -6.32 -14.82 3.36
CA THR A 16 -6.88 -15.96 4.11
C THR A 16 -8.32 -16.25 3.70
N LYS A 17 -9.17 -15.22 3.61
CA LYS A 17 -10.57 -15.36 3.14
C LYS A 17 -10.63 -15.95 1.73
N GLN A 18 -9.80 -15.46 0.81
CA GLN A 18 -9.74 -15.93 -0.58
C GLN A 18 -9.33 -17.40 -0.67
N LYS A 19 -8.30 -17.82 0.08
CA LYS A 19 -7.86 -19.22 0.11
C LYS A 19 -8.93 -20.16 0.68
N VAL A 20 -9.63 -19.74 1.73
CA VAL A 20 -10.75 -20.50 2.30
C VAL A 20 -11.86 -20.67 1.27
N TRP A 21 -12.19 -19.62 0.51
CA TRP A 21 -13.20 -19.69 -0.53
C TRP A 21 -12.81 -20.62 -1.69
N LEU A 22 -11.56 -20.55 -2.15
CA LEU A 22 -11.02 -21.47 -3.14
C LEU A 22 -11.10 -22.94 -2.67
N ALA A 23 -10.71 -23.20 -1.41
CA ALA A 23 -10.80 -24.53 -0.83
C ALA A 23 -12.26 -25.01 -0.67
N ALA A 24 -13.16 -24.12 -0.22
CA ALA A 24 -14.59 -24.42 -0.08
C ALA A 24 -15.26 -24.73 -1.44
N SER A 25 -14.74 -24.16 -2.53
CA SER A 25 -15.19 -24.43 -3.90
C SER A 25 -14.68 -25.77 -4.45
N GLY A 26 -13.89 -26.52 -3.66
CA GLY A 26 -13.37 -27.83 -4.06
C GLY A 26 -12.04 -27.78 -4.82
N HIS A 27 -11.29 -26.68 -4.69
CA HIS A 27 -9.93 -26.57 -5.24
C HIS A 27 -8.86 -26.86 -4.19
N THR A 28 -7.71 -27.32 -4.64
CA THR A 28 -6.53 -27.47 -3.78
C THR A 28 -5.73 -26.17 -3.81
N VAL A 29 -5.48 -25.57 -2.64
CA VAL A 29 -4.77 -24.28 -2.54
C VAL A 29 -3.39 -24.50 -1.94
N LEU A 30 -2.35 -24.27 -2.75
CA LEU A 30 -0.95 -24.33 -2.35
C LEU A 30 -0.45 -22.92 -2.04
N ALA A 31 -0.57 -22.50 -0.78
CA ALA A 31 -0.10 -21.19 -0.34
C ALA A 31 1.43 -21.11 -0.35
N LYS A 32 1.99 -20.15 -1.08
CA LYS A 32 3.42 -19.84 -1.14
C LYS A 32 3.67 -18.41 -0.71
N ASN A 33 4.83 -18.17 -0.10
CA ASN A 33 5.22 -16.83 0.30
C ASN A 33 5.88 -16.08 -0.87
N LEU A 34 5.20 -15.05 -1.34
CA LEU A 34 5.65 -14.21 -2.46
C LEU A 34 6.97 -13.47 -2.15
N LEU A 35 7.25 -13.15 -0.88
CA LEU A 35 8.44 -12.39 -0.49
C LEU A 35 9.72 -13.24 -0.43
N THR A 36 9.59 -14.55 -0.26
CA THR A 36 10.73 -15.47 -0.19
C THR A 36 11.01 -16.18 -1.51
N GLU A 37 10.09 -16.09 -2.46
CA GLU A 37 10.22 -16.71 -3.76
C GLU A 37 11.25 -15.95 -4.61
N LYS A 38 12.12 -16.70 -5.30
CA LYS A 38 13.04 -16.11 -6.29
C LYS A 38 12.27 -15.82 -7.57
N TRP A 39 11.97 -14.55 -7.79
CA TRP A 39 11.31 -14.07 -8.99
C TRP A 39 12.32 -13.79 -10.11
N SER A 40 11.89 -14.05 -11.34
CA SER A 40 12.59 -13.65 -12.56
C SER A 40 11.58 -12.96 -13.49
N ALA A 41 12.06 -12.11 -14.39
CA ALA A 41 11.19 -11.39 -15.33
C ALA A 41 10.35 -12.36 -16.18
N VAL A 42 10.98 -13.46 -16.64
CA VAL A 42 10.33 -14.52 -17.42
C VAL A 42 9.20 -15.21 -16.63
N ARG A 43 9.37 -15.37 -15.32
CA ARG A 43 8.36 -16.01 -14.47
C ARG A 43 7.25 -15.06 -14.03
N LEU A 44 7.56 -13.79 -13.80
CA LEU A 44 6.58 -12.78 -13.39
C LEU A 44 5.72 -12.29 -14.55
N ARG A 45 6.30 -12.12 -15.73
CA ARG A 45 5.60 -11.54 -16.90
C ARG A 45 4.28 -12.25 -17.26
N PRO A 46 4.17 -13.59 -17.21
CA PRO A 46 2.92 -14.31 -17.48
C PRO A 46 1.78 -13.94 -16.53
N PHE A 47 2.05 -13.70 -15.23
CA PHE A 47 1.01 -13.35 -14.25
C PHE A 47 0.27 -12.06 -14.59
N PHE A 48 0.96 -11.14 -15.26
CA PHE A 48 0.38 -9.86 -15.62
C PHE A 48 -0.38 -9.91 -16.95
N GLY A 49 -0.16 -10.92 -17.79
CA GLY A 49 -0.88 -11.10 -19.06
C GLY A 49 -0.96 -9.81 -19.89
N THR A 50 -2.19 -9.36 -20.15
CA THR A 50 -2.52 -8.15 -20.91
C THR A 50 -2.78 -6.92 -20.02
N LEU A 51 -2.58 -7.02 -18.71
CA LEU A 51 -2.79 -5.92 -17.78
C LEU A 51 -1.80 -4.78 -18.07
N PRO A 52 -2.22 -3.51 -17.95
CA PRO A 52 -1.31 -2.37 -18.04
C PRO A 52 -0.33 -2.39 -16.86
N VAL A 53 0.87 -1.85 -17.07
CA VAL A 53 1.97 -1.85 -16.08
C VAL A 53 1.55 -1.25 -14.74
N ALA A 54 0.74 -0.18 -14.77
CA ALA A 54 0.19 0.44 -13.56
C ALA A 54 -0.60 -0.54 -12.67
N GLN A 55 -1.22 -1.55 -13.25
CA GLN A 55 -1.98 -2.58 -12.53
C GLN A 55 -1.14 -3.75 -12.02
N TRP A 56 0.16 -3.77 -12.31
CA TRP A 56 1.08 -4.79 -11.81
C TRP A 56 1.54 -4.47 -10.39
N PHE A 57 1.50 -3.18 -10.02
CA PHE A 57 1.93 -2.70 -8.72
C PHE A 57 0.85 -2.86 -7.67
N ASN A 58 1.29 -3.12 -6.43
CA ASN A 58 0.46 -3.06 -5.25
C ASN A 58 0.33 -1.59 -4.79
N PRO A 59 -0.86 -0.97 -4.87
CA PRO A 59 -1.05 0.42 -4.46
C PRO A 59 -0.83 0.64 -2.96
N SER A 60 -0.85 -0.43 -2.16
CA SER A 60 -0.55 -0.37 -0.73
C SER A 60 0.94 -0.49 -0.40
N ALA A 61 1.82 -0.67 -1.39
CA ALA A 61 3.25 -0.75 -1.16
C ALA A 61 3.79 0.60 -0.64
N PRO A 62 4.72 0.61 0.34
CA PRO A 62 5.24 1.84 0.93
C PRO A 62 5.80 2.83 -0.09
N ARG A 63 6.56 2.36 -1.08
CA ARG A 63 7.19 3.22 -2.09
C ARG A 63 6.22 3.78 -3.13
N VAL A 64 5.13 3.05 -3.41
CA VAL A 64 4.03 3.57 -4.23
C VAL A 64 3.24 4.63 -3.44
N LYS A 65 2.98 4.37 -2.16
CA LYS A 65 2.31 5.32 -1.25
C LYS A 65 3.12 6.59 -0.99
N SER A 66 4.44 6.49 -0.92
CA SER A 66 5.32 7.65 -0.77
C SER A 66 5.52 8.43 -2.07
N GLY A 67 5.08 7.89 -3.22
CA GLY A 67 5.30 8.47 -4.54
C GLY A 67 6.71 8.30 -5.08
N GLU A 68 7.54 7.47 -4.45
CA GLU A 68 8.89 7.15 -4.93
C GLU A 68 8.85 6.28 -6.20
N VAL A 69 7.79 5.48 -6.34
CA VAL A 69 7.51 4.70 -7.55
C VAL A 69 6.19 5.18 -8.12
N ASP A 70 6.21 5.66 -9.37
CA ASP A 70 5.01 5.99 -10.13
C ASP A 70 4.65 4.84 -11.09
N PRO A 71 3.61 4.04 -10.79
CA PRO A 71 3.19 2.94 -11.65
C PRO A 71 2.74 3.36 -13.06
N ALA A 72 2.35 4.62 -13.25
CA ALA A 72 1.88 5.12 -14.54
C ALA A 72 3.02 5.59 -15.45
N ALA A 73 4.17 5.97 -14.88
CA ALA A 73 5.33 6.47 -15.61
C ALA A 73 6.39 5.38 -15.89
N VAL A 74 6.27 4.20 -15.28
CA VAL A 74 7.24 3.11 -15.39
C VAL A 74 6.88 2.17 -16.55
N ASP A 75 7.88 1.76 -17.34
CA ASP A 75 7.72 0.77 -18.40
C ASP A 75 7.73 -0.68 -17.87
N ALA A 76 7.33 -1.62 -18.73
CA ALA A 76 7.21 -3.02 -18.37
C ALA A 76 8.53 -3.66 -17.92
N HIS A 77 9.66 -3.30 -18.53
CA HIS A 77 10.95 -3.89 -18.20
C HIS A 77 11.42 -3.40 -16.84
N THR A 78 11.43 -2.08 -16.64
CA THR A 78 11.82 -1.47 -15.37
C THR A 78 10.88 -1.90 -14.23
N ALA A 79 9.57 -2.02 -14.48
CA ALA A 79 8.62 -2.53 -13.49
C ALA A 79 9.00 -3.94 -13.00
N LEU A 80 9.39 -4.84 -13.91
CA LEU A 80 9.82 -6.20 -13.55
C LEU A 80 11.11 -6.19 -12.74
N GLU A 81 12.10 -5.38 -13.13
CA GLU A 81 13.35 -5.25 -12.38
C GLU A 81 13.10 -4.74 -10.95
N MET A 82 12.25 -3.73 -10.80
CA MET A 82 11.84 -3.20 -9.50
C MET A 82 11.13 -4.26 -8.65
N MET A 83 10.24 -5.06 -9.25
CA MET A 83 9.51 -6.13 -8.57
C MET A 83 10.41 -7.31 -8.16
N ILE A 84 11.44 -7.61 -8.94
CA ILE A 84 12.44 -8.65 -8.60
C ILE A 84 13.30 -8.18 -7.44
N ALA A 85 13.75 -6.91 -7.47
CA ALA A 85 14.52 -6.31 -6.38
C ALA A 85 13.67 -6.14 -5.11
N GLU A 86 12.41 -5.77 -5.26
CA GLU A 86 11.48 -5.53 -4.16
C GLU A 86 10.11 -6.19 -4.40
N PRO A 87 9.96 -7.46 -4.00
CA PRO A 87 8.71 -8.22 -4.21
C PRO A 87 7.47 -7.61 -3.55
N LEU A 88 7.64 -6.69 -2.60
CA LEU A 88 6.53 -5.99 -1.94
C LEU A 88 5.73 -5.08 -2.90
N LEU A 89 6.37 -4.65 -3.99
CA LEU A 89 5.76 -3.85 -5.06
C LEU A 89 4.77 -4.65 -5.90
N ILE A 90 4.87 -5.98 -5.91
CA ILE A 90 4.04 -6.85 -6.75
C ILE A 90 2.58 -6.84 -6.25
N ARG A 91 1.62 -6.71 -7.18
CA ARG A 91 0.19 -6.87 -6.92
C ARG A 91 -0.10 -8.27 -6.39
N ARG A 92 -0.93 -8.35 -5.36
CA ARG A 92 -1.26 -9.59 -4.64
C ARG A 92 -2.75 -9.85 -4.65
N PRO A 93 -3.19 -11.12 -4.59
CA PRO A 93 -2.36 -12.34 -4.71
C PRO A 93 -1.86 -12.60 -6.15
N LEU A 94 -0.86 -13.47 -6.33
CA LEU A 94 -0.61 -14.07 -7.64
C LEU A 94 -1.11 -15.51 -7.62
N MET A 95 -1.79 -15.93 -8.69
CA MET A 95 -2.38 -17.25 -8.81
C MET A 95 -1.89 -17.94 -10.07
N GLU A 96 -1.54 -19.21 -9.95
CA GLU A 96 -1.19 -20.09 -11.06
C GLU A 96 -2.05 -21.35 -10.96
N VAL A 97 -2.73 -21.69 -12.06
CA VAL A 97 -3.58 -22.88 -12.18
C VAL A 97 -3.39 -23.47 -13.57
N ASP A 98 -2.98 -24.74 -13.66
CA ASP A 98 -2.86 -25.49 -14.91
C ASP A 98 -2.10 -24.75 -16.04
N GLY A 99 -1.08 -23.96 -15.67
CA GLY A 99 -0.26 -23.18 -16.61
C GLY A 99 -0.84 -21.82 -17.02
N GLU A 100 -2.01 -21.43 -16.51
CA GLU A 100 -2.54 -20.08 -16.62
C GLU A 100 -2.20 -19.27 -15.36
N PHE A 101 -1.81 -18.01 -15.56
CA PHE A 101 -1.29 -17.14 -14.52
C PHE A 101 -2.15 -15.88 -14.41
N ARG A 102 -2.46 -15.47 -13.18
CA ARG A 102 -3.25 -14.25 -12.92
C ARG A 102 -2.71 -13.46 -11.74
N ALA A 103 -2.76 -12.14 -11.87
CA ALA A 103 -2.43 -11.19 -10.82
C ALA A 103 -3.71 -10.55 -10.25
N GLY A 104 -3.81 -10.53 -8.92
CA GLY A 104 -4.98 -10.09 -8.18
C GLY A 104 -6.05 -11.18 -8.05
N PHE A 105 -7.09 -10.89 -7.28
CA PHE A 105 -8.24 -11.76 -7.09
C PHE A 105 -9.49 -11.01 -7.51
N ASP A 106 -10.06 -11.38 -8.66
CA ASP A 106 -11.36 -10.91 -9.13
C ASP A 106 -12.33 -12.08 -9.06
N ALA A 107 -13.32 -12.00 -8.17
CA ALA A 107 -14.26 -13.08 -7.92
C ALA A 107 -14.93 -13.60 -9.21
N LYS A 108 -15.38 -12.68 -10.07
CA LYS A 108 -16.09 -13.04 -11.30
C LYS A 108 -15.16 -13.69 -12.31
N ALA A 109 -13.94 -13.16 -12.44
CA ALA A 109 -12.96 -13.69 -13.36
C ALA A 109 -12.38 -15.04 -12.90
N VAL A 110 -12.27 -15.27 -11.58
CA VAL A 110 -11.84 -16.54 -11.00
C VAL A 110 -12.95 -17.58 -11.09
N ASP A 111 -14.20 -17.19 -10.84
CA ASP A 111 -15.37 -18.05 -11.04
C ASP A 111 -15.49 -18.53 -12.49
N ALA A 112 -15.39 -17.63 -13.46
CA ALA A 112 -15.40 -18.01 -14.88
C ALA A 112 -14.20 -18.88 -15.31
N TRP A 113 -13.12 -18.91 -14.51
CA TRP A 113 -11.88 -19.62 -14.82
C TRP A 113 -11.84 -21.03 -14.23
N ILE A 114 -11.98 -21.14 -12.91
CA ILE A 114 -11.87 -22.41 -12.18
C ILE A 114 -13.20 -22.84 -11.54
N GLY A 115 -14.20 -21.96 -11.50
CA GLY A 115 -15.44 -22.12 -10.76
C GLY A 115 -15.28 -21.67 -9.31
N LEU A 116 -16.19 -20.87 -8.80
CA LEU A 116 -16.32 -20.57 -7.38
C LEU A 116 -17.73 -20.94 -6.92
N ASN A 117 -17.86 -21.32 -5.66
CA ASN A 117 -19.16 -21.54 -5.06
C ASN A 117 -19.75 -20.22 -4.50
N ASP A 118 -21.03 -20.23 -4.16
CA ASP A 118 -21.73 -19.10 -3.53
C ASP A 118 -21.26 -18.78 -2.09
N SER A 119 -20.24 -19.46 -1.57
CA SER A 119 -19.70 -19.25 -0.23
C SER A 119 -18.78 -18.03 -0.15
N GLN A 120 -19.12 -16.97 -0.89
CA GLN A 120 -18.35 -15.72 -0.89
C GLN A 120 -18.12 -15.28 0.56
N PRO A 121 -16.87 -15.01 0.97
CA PRO A 121 -16.63 -14.38 2.26
C PRO A 121 -17.38 -13.07 2.25
N LYS A 122 -18.34 -12.89 3.16
CA LYS A 122 -19.05 -11.62 3.31
C LYS A 122 -17.99 -10.52 3.46
N ASP A 123 -18.06 -9.50 2.61
CA ASP A 123 -17.24 -8.31 2.64
C ASP A 123 -17.51 -7.56 3.96
N GLU A 124 -16.87 -8.02 5.03
CA GLU A 124 -16.66 -7.17 6.19
C GLU A 124 -15.41 -6.36 5.90
N PRO A 125 -15.53 -5.02 5.75
CA PRO A 125 -14.39 -4.18 5.43
C PRO A 125 -13.32 -4.39 6.51
N CYS A 126 -12.21 -5.00 6.13
CA CYS A 126 -11.03 -5.04 6.98
C CYS A 126 -10.68 -3.59 7.34
N PRO A 127 -10.55 -3.22 8.63
CA PRO A 127 -10.09 -1.90 9.03
C PRO A 127 -8.60 -1.82 8.69
N SER A 128 -8.33 -1.49 7.44
CA SER A 128 -7.03 -0.98 7.02
C SER A 128 -6.77 0.24 7.88
N GLY A 129 -5.77 0.16 8.75
CA GLY A 129 -5.50 1.12 9.81
C GLY A 129 -5.78 2.57 9.41
N GLN A 130 -6.89 3.09 9.91
CA GLN A 130 -7.04 4.54 10.06
C GLN A 130 -6.18 4.94 11.25
N ALA A 131 -4.89 5.22 11.00
CA ALA A 131 -4.26 6.27 11.77
C ALA A 131 -5.01 7.56 11.40
N ARG A 132 -6.10 7.83 12.11
CA ARG A 132 -6.70 9.16 12.15
C ARG A 132 -5.66 10.05 12.82
N PHE A 133 -4.85 10.74 12.03
CA PHE A 133 -4.28 11.99 12.51
C PHE A 133 -5.46 12.95 12.69
N PRO A 134 -5.76 13.44 13.89
CA PRO A 134 -6.66 14.58 14.00
C PRO A 134 -5.95 15.75 13.32
N HIS A 135 -6.51 16.21 12.21
CA HIS A 135 -6.22 17.53 11.66
C HIS A 135 -6.48 18.56 12.76
N PRO A 136 -5.57 19.52 13.05
CA PRO A 136 -5.95 20.69 13.82
C PRO A 136 -6.76 21.59 12.89
N ASN A 137 -8.07 21.66 13.11
CA ASN A 137 -8.91 22.67 12.48
C ASN A 137 -9.34 23.70 13.55
N PRO A 138 -9.83 24.87 13.16
CA PRO A 138 -9.06 26.08 12.97
C PRO A 138 -9.43 27.14 14.04
N LEU A 139 -8.66 28.22 14.06
CA LEU A 139 -8.95 29.43 14.84
C LEU A 139 -10.40 29.91 14.60
N PRO A 140 -11.16 30.29 15.65
CA PRO A 140 -12.39 31.04 15.47
C PRO A 140 -12.09 32.56 15.35
N GLU A 141 -12.52 33.15 14.24
CA GLU A 141 -12.64 34.60 14.05
C GLU A 141 -13.99 35.12 14.58
N GLY A 142 -13.96 36.25 15.30
CA GLY A 142 -15.06 37.23 15.49
C GLY A 142 -16.22 36.80 16.39
N GLU A 143 -16.89 37.63 17.21
CA GLU A 143 -16.99 39.10 17.28
C GLU A 143 -17.46 39.56 18.67
N GLY A 144 -17.10 40.79 19.04
CA GLY A 144 -17.93 41.74 19.80
C GLY A 144 -18.18 41.52 21.30
N THR A 145 -17.69 42.42 22.15
CA THR A 145 -18.51 43.44 22.85
C THR A 145 -17.66 44.26 23.84
N SER A 146 -17.91 45.57 23.79
CA SER A 146 -17.59 46.69 24.67
C SER A 146 -17.08 46.46 26.12
N ALA A 147 -16.26 47.45 26.52
CA ALA A 147 -16.19 48.09 27.84
C ALA A 147 -14.95 47.81 28.72
N ALA A 148 -14.10 48.84 28.78
CA ALA A 148 -13.49 49.44 29.96
C ALA A 148 -12.71 48.56 30.96
N LEU A 149 -11.40 48.79 31.10
CA LEU A 149 -10.84 49.46 32.29
C LEU A 149 -9.34 49.78 32.12
N ARG A 150 -8.91 50.78 32.88
CA ARG A 150 -7.63 51.50 32.89
C ARG A 150 -6.44 50.69 33.41
N ALA A 151 -5.23 51.13 32.99
CA ALA A 151 -3.93 51.16 33.69
C ALA A 151 -3.41 49.80 34.22
N ILE A 152 -2.12 49.47 34.33
CA ILE A 152 -1.00 50.19 34.93
C ILE A 152 0.29 49.41 34.58
N SER A 153 1.42 50.12 34.47
CA SER A 153 2.79 49.68 34.82
C SER A 153 3.56 48.68 33.94
N ASN A 154 4.53 49.24 33.22
CA ASN A 154 5.90 48.70 33.03
C ASN A 154 6.54 48.45 34.42
N PRO A 155 7.52 47.54 34.66
CA PRO A 155 8.86 47.67 34.05
C PRO A 155 9.73 46.38 33.91
N CYS A 156 10.83 46.50 33.14
CA CYS A 156 12.13 45.81 33.29
C CYS A 156 12.15 44.25 33.18
N HIS A 157 13.18 43.54 32.72
CA HIS A 157 14.61 43.79 32.57
C HIS A 157 15.17 42.65 31.65
N ARG A 158 16.11 42.98 30.76
CA ARG A 158 17.46 42.35 30.60
C ARG A 158 17.51 40.81 30.66
N SER A 159 18.06 40.10 29.67
CA SER A 159 19.50 40.07 29.40
C SER A 159 19.77 39.28 28.11
N GLU A 160 20.79 39.72 27.39
CA GLU A 160 21.36 39.23 26.13
C GLU A 160 22.16 37.90 26.32
N PRO A 161 23.12 37.51 25.44
CA PRO A 161 22.94 36.65 24.27
C PRO A 161 23.94 35.46 24.23
N CYS A 162 23.88 34.59 23.21
CA CYS A 162 25.00 33.71 22.83
C CYS A 162 25.23 33.78 21.30
N PRO A 163 26.36 34.31 20.80
CA PRO A 163 26.75 34.16 19.40
C PRO A 163 27.70 32.96 19.20
N ALA A 164 27.45 32.18 18.14
CA ALA A 164 28.39 31.18 17.62
C ALA A 164 29.44 31.86 16.71
N PRO A 165 30.68 31.33 16.63
CA PRO A 165 31.75 31.90 15.81
C PRO A 165 31.56 31.61 14.33
N LYS A 166 31.76 32.63 13.49
CA LYS A 166 31.86 32.50 12.03
C LYS A 166 33.31 32.27 11.61
N GLU A 167 33.48 31.30 10.72
CA GLU A 167 34.68 31.07 9.94
C GLU A 167 34.91 32.16 8.86
N SER A 168 36.15 32.16 8.36
CA SER A 168 36.58 32.48 6.98
C SER A 168 37.17 33.87 6.66
N HIS A 169 38.49 33.79 6.42
CA HIS A 169 39.22 34.20 5.20
C HIS A 169 39.54 35.67 4.84
N HIS A 170 40.81 35.80 4.40
CA HIS A 170 41.43 36.84 3.54
C HIS A 170 41.57 38.25 4.15
N ALA A 171 42.69 38.94 4.05
CA ALA A 171 43.79 38.91 3.07
C ALA A 171 45.15 39.21 3.73
#